data_AF-A0A7K1CAN5-F1
#
_entry.id   AF-A0A7K1CAN5-F1
#
_cell.length_a   1.000
_cell.length_b   1.000
_cell.length_c   1.000
_cell.angle_alpha   90.00
_cell.angle_beta   90.00
_cell.angle_gamma   90.00
#
_symmetry.space_group_name_H-M   'P 1'
#
loop_
_entity.id
_entity.type
_entity.pdbx_description
1 polymer ?
#
loop_
_entity_poly.entity_id
_entity_poly.type
_entity_poly.pdbx_seq_one_letter_code
_entity_poly.pdbx_strand_id
1 'polypeptide(L)'
;DVYHEGISRITAADIAVAKRLGYVVKLLGIAERDDVTGEIAVRVHPAMVPLHHPLASVRESYNAVFVEGGAVGSLMFYGRGAGGGPTASAVLGDVIDAAVNLSKGTHGTIGAFSKAVVRPIDETSAEYLLSLEVADKPGVLHAVTGVFARNGVSIRAAEQEGIGADARLVFITHDAKESAVQATVRELRELDVVSRVGGLLRVVGS
;
A
#
# COMPACT_ATOMS: atom_id res chain seq x y z
N ASP A 1 2.93 16.28 -3.06
CA ASP A 1 2.86 15.39 -4.23
C ASP A 1 2.71 13.94 -3.81
N VAL A 2 3.60 13.42 -2.96
CA VAL A 2 3.53 12.02 -2.50
C VAL A 2 2.57 11.88 -1.32
N TYR A 3 1.51 11.08 -1.48
CA TYR A 3 0.69 10.66 -0.34
C TYR A 3 1.51 9.80 0.62
N HIS A 4 1.38 10.00 1.93
CA HIS A 4 2.08 9.17 2.90
C HIS A 4 1.22 8.78 4.10
N GLU A 5 1.35 7.53 4.52
CA GLU A 5 0.76 6.96 5.73
C GLU A 5 1.81 6.07 6.42
N GLY A 6 1.96 6.24 7.74
CA GLY A 6 2.89 5.45 8.55
C GLY A 6 2.28 4.15 9.07
N ILE A 7 3.09 3.35 9.78
CA ILE A 7 2.67 2.06 10.34
C ILE A 7 2.12 2.14 11.78
N SER A 8 2.02 3.33 12.37
CA SER A 8 1.69 3.50 13.80
C SER A 8 0.28 3.02 14.20
N ARG A 9 -0.63 2.91 13.23
CA ARG A 9 -2.00 2.44 13.44
C ARG A 9 -2.20 0.95 13.13
N ILE A 10 -1.16 0.27 12.63
CA ILE A 10 -1.24 -1.15 12.30
C ILE A 10 -1.18 -1.96 13.58
N THR A 11 -2.19 -2.79 13.80
CA THR A 11 -2.29 -3.63 15.00
C THR A 11 -1.84 -5.07 14.71
N ALA A 12 -1.53 -5.81 15.78
CA ALA A 12 -1.25 -7.24 15.67
C ALA A 12 -2.44 -8.02 15.11
N ALA A 13 -3.67 -7.55 15.37
CA ALA A 13 -4.88 -8.14 14.82
C ALA A 13 -4.94 -7.98 13.29
N ASP A 14 -4.62 -6.79 12.76
CA ASP A 14 -4.59 -6.56 11.32
C ASP A 14 -3.56 -7.47 10.63
N ILE A 15 -2.38 -7.63 11.24
CA ILE A 15 -1.33 -8.52 10.75
C ILE A 15 -1.78 -10.00 10.78
N ALA A 16 -2.46 -10.42 11.85
CA ALA A 16 -2.97 -11.78 11.97
C ALA A 16 -4.04 -12.09 10.92
N VAL A 17 -4.97 -11.15 10.71
CA VAL A 17 -6.00 -11.23 9.67
C VAL A 17 -5.37 -11.30 8.28
N ALA A 18 -4.46 -10.37 7.95
CA ALA A 18 -3.76 -10.37 6.67
C ALA A 18 -3.03 -11.70 6.42
N LYS A 19 -2.38 -12.26 7.44
CA LYS A 19 -1.70 -13.56 7.36
C LYS A 19 -2.65 -14.72 7.08
N ARG A 20 -3.81 -14.78 7.76
CA ARG A 20 -4.83 -15.81 7.50
C ARG A 20 -5.35 -15.74 6.07
N LEU A 21 -5.46 -14.53 5.52
CA LEU A 21 -5.91 -14.27 4.16
C LEU A 21 -4.82 -14.49 3.09
N GLY A 22 -3.61 -14.89 3.48
CA GLY A 22 -2.53 -15.18 2.54
C GLY A 22 -1.66 -13.98 2.17
N TYR A 23 -1.63 -12.94 3.01
CA TYR A 23 -0.87 -11.71 2.80
C TYR A 23 0.13 -11.42 3.94
N VAL A 24 1.06 -10.52 3.68
CA VAL A 24 1.89 -9.86 4.70
C VAL A 24 1.74 -8.35 4.60
N VAL A 25 1.78 -7.68 5.75
CA VAL A 25 1.76 -6.21 5.78
C VAL A 25 3.18 -5.68 5.56
N LYS A 26 3.35 -4.77 4.61
CA LYS A 26 4.60 -4.06 4.30
C LYS A 26 4.34 -2.57 4.19
N LEU A 27 5.30 -1.75 4.59
CA LEU A 27 5.31 -0.33 4.25
C LEU A 27 5.95 -0.20 2.86
N LEU A 28 5.18 0.22 1.86
CA LEU A 28 5.65 0.31 0.48
C LEU A 28 5.67 1.77 0.02
N GLY A 29 6.74 2.14 -0.69
CA GLY A 29 6.71 3.28 -1.60
C GLY A 29 6.40 2.77 -3.00
N ILE A 30 5.37 3.33 -3.63
CA ILE A 30 4.84 2.88 -4.91
C ILE A 30 4.81 4.07 -5.85
N ALA A 31 5.34 3.88 -7.05
CA ALA A 31 5.24 4.80 -8.17
C ALA A 31 4.74 4.00 -9.39
N GLU A 32 3.55 4.35 -9.86
CA GLU A 32 2.90 3.68 -10.99
C GLU A 32 2.60 4.71 -12.06
N ARG A 33 2.81 4.35 -13.32
CA ARG A 33 2.42 5.15 -14.47
C ARG A 33 1.17 4.56 -15.09
N ASP A 34 0.17 5.40 -15.34
CA ASP A 34 -0.98 5.01 -16.12
C ASP A 34 -0.59 4.93 -17.60
N ASP A 35 -0.80 3.78 -18.23
CA ASP A 35 -0.41 3.55 -19.62
C ASP A 35 -1.25 4.35 -20.63
N VAL A 36 -2.46 4.76 -20.26
CA VAL A 36 -3.39 5.49 -21.13
C VAL A 36 -3.18 6.99 -20.98
N THR A 37 -3.21 7.52 -19.75
CA THR A 37 -3.12 8.97 -19.50
C THR A 37 -1.67 9.44 -19.36
N GLY A 38 -0.74 8.55 -19.03
CA GLY A 38 0.64 8.90 -18.75
C GLY A 38 0.85 9.56 -17.38
N GLU A 39 -0.21 9.69 -16.57
CA GLU A 39 -0.14 10.22 -15.21
C GLU A 39 0.64 9.28 -14.29
N ILE A 40 1.21 9.84 -13.22
CA ILE A 40 2.00 9.08 -12.25
C ILE A 40 1.31 9.13 -10.89
N ALA A 41 0.95 7.98 -10.33
CA ALA A 41 0.54 7.86 -8.94
C ALA A 41 1.76 7.59 -8.07
N VAL A 42 2.03 8.42 -7.07
CA VAL A 42 3.15 8.25 -6.13
C VAL A 42 2.64 8.27 -4.70
N ARG A 43 2.88 7.19 -3.96
CA ARG A 43 2.32 7.00 -2.62
C ARG A 43 3.21 6.13 -1.72
N VAL A 44 3.15 6.37 -0.42
CA VAL A 44 3.78 5.56 0.62
C VAL A 44 2.73 5.16 1.65
N HIS A 45 2.45 3.88 1.84
CA HIS A 45 1.50 3.45 2.86
C HIS A 45 1.70 1.98 3.25
N PRO A 46 1.17 1.54 4.40
CA PRO A 46 1.05 0.13 4.69
C PRO A 46 0.16 -0.55 3.63
N ALA A 47 0.58 -1.72 3.16
CA ALA A 47 -0.12 -2.51 2.15
C ALA A 47 -0.03 -4.00 2.46
N MET A 48 -1.07 -4.73 2.09
CA MET A 48 -1.09 -6.19 2.07
C MET A 48 -0.49 -6.68 0.77
N VAL A 49 0.56 -7.49 0.88
CA VAL A 49 1.29 -8.08 -0.25
C VAL A 49 1.08 -9.60 -0.19
N PRO A 50 0.67 -10.26 -1.29
CA PRO A 50 0.49 -11.72 -1.30
C PRO A 50 1.75 -12.45 -0.86
N LEU A 51 1.60 -13.55 -0.13
CA LEU A 51 2.72 -14.33 0.39
C LEU A 51 3.68 -14.85 -0.69
N HIS A 52 3.18 -15.06 -1.92
CA HIS A 52 3.98 -15.53 -3.04
C HIS A 52 4.72 -14.40 -3.78
N HIS A 53 4.40 -13.14 -3.51
CA HIS A 53 5.04 -12.00 -4.16
C HIS A 53 6.47 -11.81 -3.61
N PRO A 54 7.49 -11.50 -4.45
CA PRO A 54 8.89 -11.40 -4.00
C PRO A 54 9.12 -10.44 -2.83
N LEU A 55 8.43 -9.28 -2.81
CA LEU A 55 8.49 -8.31 -1.70
C LEU A 55 8.03 -8.88 -0.35
N ALA A 56 7.19 -9.92 -0.34
CA ALA A 56 6.74 -10.55 0.92
C ALA A 56 7.90 -11.18 1.69
N SER A 57 8.91 -11.68 0.97
CA SER A 57 10.09 -12.36 1.52
C SER A 57 11.13 -11.43 2.14
N VAL A 58 11.05 -10.11 1.89
CA VAL A 58 12.02 -9.12 2.39
C VAL A 58 11.82 -8.90 3.88
N ARG A 59 12.82 -9.16 4.72
CA ARG A 59 12.73 -9.07 6.19
C ARG A 59 13.81 -8.17 6.77
N GLU A 60 13.61 -7.79 8.02
CA GLU A 60 14.57 -7.02 8.82
C GLU A 60 14.98 -5.69 8.16
N SER A 61 16.26 -5.31 8.23
CA SER A 61 16.79 -4.06 7.68
C SER A 61 17.15 -4.16 6.19
N TYR A 62 16.65 -5.17 5.49
CA TYR A 62 16.83 -5.27 4.04
C TYR A 62 15.78 -4.42 3.32
N ASN A 63 16.23 -3.73 2.28
CA ASN A 63 15.36 -3.03 1.35
C ASN A 63 15.29 -3.83 0.05
N ALA A 64 14.16 -3.67 -0.64
CA ALA A 64 14.04 -4.13 -2.01
C ALA A 64 13.35 -3.07 -2.86
N VAL A 65 13.75 -2.98 -4.11
CA VAL A 65 13.08 -2.20 -5.15
C VAL A 65 12.62 -3.19 -6.21
N PHE A 66 11.30 -3.28 -6.39
CA PHE A 66 10.67 -4.09 -7.42
C PHE A 66 10.27 -3.16 -8.57
N VAL A 67 10.68 -3.48 -9.79
CA VAL A 67 10.46 -2.66 -10.98
C VAL A 67 9.79 -3.52 -12.03
N GLU A 68 8.71 -3.01 -12.61
CA GLU A 68 8.03 -3.62 -13.74
C GLU A 68 8.17 -2.73 -14.96
N GLY A 69 8.60 -3.31 -16.08
CA GLY A 69 8.74 -2.58 -17.33
C GLY A 69 8.33 -3.44 -18.51
N GLY A 70 7.72 -2.82 -19.52
CA GLY A 70 7.13 -3.55 -20.65
C GLY A 70 8.09 -4.46 -21.42
N ALA A 71 9.39 -4.12 -21.49
CA ALA A 71 10.39 -4.93 -22.18
C ALA A 71 11.23 -5.81 -21.23
N VAL A 72 11.52 -5.32 -20.01
CA VAL A 72 12.39 -6.00 -19.04
C VAL A 72 11.64 -6.97 -18.13
N GLY A 73 10.31 -6.93 -18.15
CA GLY A 73 9.46 -7.69 -17.23
C GLY A 73 9.63 -7.18 -15.80
N SER A 74 9.65 -8.12 -14.86
CA SER A 74 9.80 -7.84 -13.43
C SER A 74 11.26 -8.01 -12.99
N LEU A 75 11.82 -6.96 -12.38
CA LEU A 75 13.15 -6.94 -11.80
C LEU A 75 13.07 -6.66 -10.30
N MET A 76 13.93 -7.31 -9.50
CA MET A 76 14.02 -7.06 -8.07
C MET A 76 15.48 -6.78 -7.68
N PHE A 77 15.71 -5.60 -7.11
CA PHE A 77 16.98 -5.23 -6.50
C PHE A 77 16.84 -5.41 -5.00
N TYR A 78 17.73 -6.19 -4.38
CA TYR A 78 17.64 -6.55 -2.98
C TYR A 78 18.99 -6.34 -2.29
N GLY A 79 18.97 -5.72 -1.10
CA GLY A 79 20.19 -5.47 -0.35
C GLY A 79 19.96 -4.76 0.98
N ARG A 80 21.03 -4.48 1.71
CA ARG A 80 20.96 -3.67 2.92
C ARG A 80 20.79 -2.20 2.54
N GLY A 81 19.67 -1.61 2.92
CA GLY A 81 19.36 -0.20 2.60
C GLY A 81 19.75 0.81 3.67
N ALA A 82 20.25 0.35 4.82
CA ALA A 82 20.70 1.20 5.92
C ALA A 82 21.97 0.61 6.58
N GLY A 83 22.82 1.50 7.08
CA GLY A 83 24.08 1.19 7.75
C GLY A 83 25.29 1.86 7.10
N GLY A 84 26.29 2.22 7.91
CA GLY A 84 27.45 3.00 7.44
C GLY A 84 28.21 2.36 6.29
N GLY A 85 28.40 1.03 6.31
CA GLY A 85 29.10 0.30 5.24
C GLY A 85 28.39 0.35 3.88
N PRO A 86 27.12 -0.13 3.77
CA PRO A 86 26.35 -0.07 2.52
C PRO A 86 26.24 1.34 1.94
N THR A 87 25.98 2.35 2.78
CA THR A 87 25.90 3.75 2.34
C THR A 87 27.25 4.27 1.85
N ALA A 88 28.35 3.98 2.56
CA ALA A 88 29.68 4.38 2.13
C ALA A 88 30.08 3.75 0.78
N SER A 89 29.65 2.51 0.53
CA SER A 89 29.89 1.83 -0.75
C SER A 89 29.21 2.55 -1.92
N ALA A 90 27.97 3.02 -1.75
CA ALA A 90 27.26 3.78 -2.78
C ALA A 90 27.96 5.12 -3.07
N VAL A 91 28.31 5.86 -2.00
CA VAL A 91 29.04 7.13 -2.11
C VAL A 91 30.39 6.95 -2.82
N LEU A 92 31.14 5.90 -2.47
CA LEU A 92 32.43 5.64 -3.12
C LEU A 92 32.27 5.34 -4.62
N GLY A 93 31.22 4.62 -5.02
CA GLY A 93 30.89 4.38 -6.42
C GLY A 93 30.71 5.69 -7.19
N ASP A 94 29.88 6.60 -6.68
CA ASP A 94 29.65 7.91 -7.30
C ASP A 94 30.94 8.75 -7.38
N VAL A 95 31.79 8.69 -6.35
CA VAL A 95 33.09 9.40 -6.34
C VAL A 95 34.03 8.85 -7.41
N ILE A 96 34.09 7.52 -7.58
CA ILE A 96 34.89 6.89 -8.64
C ILE A 96 34.37 7.30 -10.01
N ASP A 97 33.05 7.23 -10.24
CA ASP A 97 32.44 7.63 -11.51
C ASP A 97 32.70 9.11 -11.83
N ALA A 98 32.61 9.99 -10.83
CA ALA A 98 32.93 11.40 -10.97
C ALA A 98 34.41 11.63 -11.32
N ALA A 99 35.33 10.92 -10.66
CA ALA A 99 36.76 11.03 -10.92
C ALA A 99 37.13 10.53 -12.33
N VAL A 100 36.52 9.43 -12.79
CA VAL A 100 36.71 8.89 -14.15
C VAL A 100 36.20 9.88 -15.19
N ASN A 101 35.02 10.46 -14.98
CA ASN A 101 34.45 11.47 -15.86
C ASN A 101 35.34 12.71 -15.95
N LEU A 102 35.81 13.22 -14.80
CA LEU A 102 36.74 14.35 -14.75
C LEU A 102 38.02 14.07 -15.53
N SER A 103 38.62 12.89 -15.32
CA SER A 103 39.87 12.50 -16.03
C SER A 103 39.68 12.37 -17.54
N LYS A 104 38.48 12.00 -18.00
CA LYS A 104 38.16 11.89 -19.43
C LYS A 104 37.67 13.21 -20.04
N GLY A 105 37.46 14.25 -19.24
CA GLY A 105 36.81 15.48 -19.68
C GLY A 105 35.35 15.28 -20.09
N THR A 106 34.70 14.23 -19.56
CA THR A 106 33.31 13.88 -19.86
C THR A 106 32.40 14.12 -18.65
N HIS A 107 31.10 13.98 -18.84
CA HIS A 107 30.12 13.97 -17.75
C HIS A 107 29.06 12.90 -18.02
N GLY A 108 28.44 12.39 -16.96
CA GLY A 108 27.22 11.61 -17.08
C GLY A 108 26.04 12.51 -17.46
N THR A 109 25.24 12.10 -18.44
CA THR A 109 23.94 12.73 -18.71
C THR A 109 22.83 11.82 -18.21
N ILE A 110 21.87 12.41 -17.49
CA ILE A 110 20.69 11.73 -16.96
C ILE A 110 19.47 11.89 -17.90
N GLY A 111 19.70 12.41 -19.11
CA GLY A 111 18.66 12.67 -20.11
C GLY A 111 17.89 13.96 -19.84
N ALA A 112 16.80 14.16 -20.60
CA ALA A 112 15.87 15.26 -20.42
C ALA A 112 14.67 14.81 -19.59
N PHE A 113 14.35 15.56 -18.53
CA PHE A 113 13.17 15.31 -17.72
C PHE A 113 11.97 16.09 -18.27
N SER A 114 10.82 15.44 -18.33
CA SER A 114 9.53 16.10 -18.53
C SER A 114 8.81 16.26 -17.19
N LYS A 115 7.98 17.28 -17.08
CA LYS A 115 7.12 17.45 -15.91
C LYS A 115 6.05 16.35 -15.93
N ALA A 116 6.07 15.49 -14.91
CA ALA A 116 5.02 14.49 -14.73
C ALA A 116 3.73 15.14 -14.21
N VAL A 117 2.58 14.62 -14.65
CA VAL A 117 1.29 14.91 -14.05
C VAL A 117 1.05 13.88 -12.96
N VAL A 118 0.94 14.35 -11.71
CA VAL A 118 0.75 13.46 -10.55
C VAL A 118 -0.74 13.20 -10.36
N ARG A 119 -1.13 11.93 -10.36
CA ARG A 119 -2.49 11.49 -10.04
C ARG A 119 -2.71 11.58 -8.52
N PRO A 120 -3.77 12.26 -8.05
CA PRO A 120 -4.14 12.27 -6.63
C PRO A 120 -4.41 10.85 -6.11
N ILE A 121 -4.11 10.60 -4.83
CA ILE A 121 -4.39 9.30 -4.20
C ILE A 121 -5.87 8.92 -4.30
N ASP A 122 -6.77 9.89 -4.18
CA ASP A 122 -8.22 9.74 -4.29
C ASP A 122 -8.66 9.18 -5.65
N GLU A 123 -7.80 9.27 -6.67
CA GLU A 123 -8.04 8.75 -8.01
C GLU A 123 -7.39 7.40 -8.30
N THR A 124 -6.66 6.86 -7.33
CA THR A 124 -6.13 5.49 -7.42
C THR A 124 -7.19 4.46 -7.08
N SER A 125 -6.99 3.24 -7.56
CA SER A 125 -7.83 2.08 -7.19
C SER A 125 -6.98 0.96 -6.62
N ALA A 126 -7.57 0.20 -5.71
CA ALA A 126 -7.00 -1.02 -5.16
C ALA A 126 -8.12 -1.90 -4.59
N GLU A 127 -7.80 -3.11 -4.17
CA GLU A 127 -8.62 -3.81 -3.16
C GLU A 127 -8.23 -3.30 -1.76
N TYR A 128 -9.19 -3.32 -0.83
CA TYR A 128 -8.99 -2.82 0.53
C TYR A 128 -9.43 -3.86 1.55
N LEU A 129 -8.69 -3.95 2.64
CA LEU A 129 -9.12 -4.57 3.87
C LEU A 129 -9.50 -3.49 4.88
N LEU A 130 -10.70 -3.62 5.44
CA LEU A 130 -11.22 -2.73 6.47
C LEU A 130 -11.69 -3.56 7.67
N SER A 131 -11.20 -3.23 8.85
CA SER A 131 -11.68 -3.82 10.10
C SER A 131 -12.59 -2.84 10.86
N LEU A 132 -13.69 -3.34 11.41
CA LEU A 132 -14.64 -2.59 12.23
C LEU A 132 -14.85 -3.34 13.54
N GLU A 133 -14.94 -2.61 14.64
CA GLU A 133 -15.49 -3.11 15.89
C GLU A 133 -16.89 -2.54 16.02
N VAL A 134 -17.85 -3.43 16.26
CA VAL A 134 -19.28 -3.14 16.21
C VAL A 134 -19.99 -3.84 17.36
N ALA A 135 -21.14 -3.31 17.75
CA ALA A 135 -21.99 -3.97 18.73
C ALA A 135 -22.46 -5.34 18.21
N ASP A 136 -22.48 -6.38 19.05
CA ASP A 136 -23.00 -7.69 18.66
C ASP A 136 -24.54 -7.73 18.75
N LYS A 137 -25.19 -7.15 17.73
CA LYS A 137 -26.66 -7.06 17.62
C LYS A 137 -27.15 -7.41 16.22
N PRO A 138 -28.36 -7.97 16.08
CA PRO A 138 -28.98 -8.18 14.77
C PRO A 138 -29.08 -6.88 13.96
N GLY A 139 -28.85 -6.97 12.65
CA GLY A 139 -28.97 -5.84 11.72
C GLY A 139 -27.70 -5.01 11.52
N VAL A 140 -26.67 -5.19 12.34
CA VAL A 140 -25.40 -4.45 12.23
C VAL A 140 -24.70 -4.72 10.89
N LEU A 141 -24.60 -5.99 10.48
CA LEU A 141 -24.01 -6.34 9.18
C LEU A 141 -24.78 -5.71 8.01
N HIS A 142 -26.11 -5.62 8.10
CA HIS A 142 -26.92 -4.97 7.08
C HIS A 142 -26.67 -3.46 7.02
N ALA A 143 -26.61 -2.79 8.18
CA ALA A 143 -26.30 -1.36 8.25
C ALA A 143 -24.94 -1.04 7.64
N VAL A 144 -23.92 -1.83 7.99
CA VAL A 144 -22.56 -1.69 7.47
C VAL A 144 -22.51 -1.95 5.96
N THR A 145 -23.02 -3.08 5.48
CA THR A 145 -22.99 -3.40 4.04
C THR A 145 -23.82 -2.42 3.20
N GLY A 146 -24.87 -1.82 3.79
CA GLY A 146 -25.62 -0.73 3.17
C GLY A 146 -24.76 0.51 2.90
N VAL A 147 -23.81 0.85 3.77
CA VAL A 147 -22.86 1.97 3.55
C VAL A 147 -21.93 1.68 2.38
N PHE A 148 -21.35 0.48 2.31
CA PHE A 148 -20.53 0.05 1.17
C PHE A 148 -21.29 0.18 -0.15
N ALA A 149 -22.53 -0.31 -0.19
CA ALA A 149 -23.37 -0.25 -1.39
C ALA A 149 -23.69 1.19 -1.82
N ARG A 150 -24.03 2.09 -0.89
CA ARG A 150 -24.31 3.51 -1.19
C ARG A 150 -23.12 4.24 -1.80
N ASN A 151 -21.91 3.87 -1.39
CA ASN A 151 -20.66 4.44 -1.90
C ASN A 151 -20.11 3.70 -3.13
N GLY A 152 -20.84 2.68 -3.64
CA GLY A 152 -20.42 1.93 -4.82
C GLY A 152 -19.19 1.03 -4.58
N VAL A 153 -18.92 0.64 -3.34
CA VAL A 153 -17.80 -0.24 -2.99
C VAL A 153 -18.30 -1.68 -2.85
N SER A 154 -17.85 -2.55 -3.76
CA SER A 154 -18.23 -3.97 -3.74
C SER A 154 -17.41 -4.76 -2.73
N ILE A 155 -18.07 -5.68 -2.01
CA ILE A 155 -17.45 -6.54 -1.00
C ILE A 155 -17.14 -7.89 -1.64
N ARG A 156 -15.86 -8.27 -1.64
CA ARG A 156 -15.36 -9.58 -2.09
C ARG A 156 -15.55 -10.65 -1.01
N ALA A 157 -15.26 -10.30 0.23
CA ALA A 157 -15.40 -11.19 1.38
C ALA A 157 -15.70 -10.40 2.65
N ALA A 158 -16.42 -11.03 3.58
CA ALA A 158 -16.66 -10.50 4.91
C ALA A 158 -16.51 -11.62 5.94
N GLU A 159 -15.79 -11.35 7.03
CA GLU A 159 -15.66 -12.24 8.18
C GLU A 159 -16.19 -11.53 9.43
N GLN A 160 -16.88 -12.27 10.28
CA GLN A 160 -17.30 -11.82 11.60
C GLN A 160 -16.67 -12.70 12.67
N GLU A 161 -15.99 -12.07 13.63
CA GLU A 161 -15.41 -12.73 14.80
C GLU A 161 -16.01 -12.11 16.06
N GLY A 162 -16.57 -12.92 16.95
CA GLY A 162 -17.08 -12.44 18.24
C GLY A 162 -15.92 -12.07 19.17
N ILE A 163 -15.99 -10.90 19.80
CA ILE A 163 -15.00 -10.40 20.76
C ILE A 163 -15.74 -10.05 22.07
N GLY A 164 -15.90 -11.04 22.94
CA GLY A 164 -16.60 -10.86 24.21
C GLY A 164 -18.08 -10.52 23.98
N ALA A 165 -18.48 -9.29 24.28
CA ALA A 165 -19.84 -8.78 24.08
C ALA A 165 -20.02 -7.99 22.77
N ASP A 166 -18.92 -7.73 22.05
CA ASP A 166 -18.90 -7.03 20.77
C ASP A 166 -18.51 -8.00 19.64
N ALA A 167 -18.55 -7.51 18.39
CA ALA A 167 -18.09 -8.25 17.23
C ALA A 167 -17.06 -7.43 16.46
N ARG A 168 -16.11 -8.13 15.83
CA ARG A 168 -15.24 -7.56 14.81
C ARG A 168 -15.68 -8.03 13.44
N LEU A 169 -15.93 -7.08 12.56
CA LEU A 169 -16.19 -7.32 11.15
C LEU A 169 -14.93 -6.98 10.35
N VAL A 170 -14.51 -7.88 9.49
CA VAL A 170 -13.42 -7.65 8.54
C VAL A 170 -14.00 -7.75 7.15
N PHE A 171 -13.79 -6.72 6.34
CA PHE A 171 -14.23 -6.67 4.95
C PHE A 171 -13.03 -6.64 4.03
N ILE A 172 -13.14 -7.36 2.92
CA ILE A 172 -12.25 -7.25 1.77
C ILE A 172 -13.09 -6.77 0.60
N THR A 173 -12.67 -5.69 -0.04
CA THR A 173 -13.38 -5.15 -1.21
C THR A 173 -12.86 -5.78 -2.50
N HIS A 174 -13.63 -5.65 -3.57
CA HIS A 174 -13.05 -5.67 -4.92
C HIS A 174 -12.29 -4.36 -5.19
N ASP A 175 -11.71 -4.24 -6.37
CA ASP A 175 -11.09 -2.99 -6.82
C ASP A 175 -12.09 -1.82 -6.70
N ALA A 176 -11.67 -0.77 -6.01
CA ALA A 176 -12.47 0.40 -5.74
C ALA A 176 -11.62 1.66 -5.74
N LYS A 177 -12.22 2.78 -6.17
CA LYS A 177 -11.56 4.09 -6.13
C LYS A 177 -11.36 4.53 -4.68
N GLU A 178 -10.15 5.00 -4.34
CA GLU A 178 -9.80 5.45 -2.99
C GLU A 178 -10.82 6.47 -2.45
N SER A 179 -11.28 7.42 -3.26
CA SER A 179 -12.28 8.41 -2.85
C SER A 179 -13.58 7.79 -2.34
N ALA A 180 -14.02 6.68 -2.96
CA ALA A 180 -15.25 5.97 -2.60
C ALA A 180 -15.06 5.18 -1.30
N VAL A 181 -13.90 4.56 -1.11
CA VAL A 181 -13.56 3.84 0.12
C VAL A 181 -13.38 4.81 1.29
N GLN A 182 -12.76 5.97 1.08
CA GLN A 182 -12.67 7.01 2.10
C GLN A 182 -14.04 7.58 2.48
N ALA A 183 -14.96 7.73 1.52
CA ALA A 183 -16.35 8.11 1.79
C ALA A 183 -17.07 7.05 2.63
N THR A 184 -16.91 5.78 2.27
CA THR A 184 -17.41 4.62 3.03
C THR A 184 -16.89 4.65 4.48
N VAL A 185 -15.58 4.85 4.67
CA VAL A 185 -14.96 4.92 6.00
C VAL A 185 -15.49 6.08 6.83
N ARG A 186 -15.73 7.25 6.22
CA ARG A 186 -16.32 8.40 6.93
C ARG A 186 -17.73 8.10 7.40
N GLU A 187 -18.58 7.56 6.53
CA GLU A 187 -19.97 7.24 6.85
C GLU A 187 -20.07 6.10 7.88
N LEU A 188 -19.18 5.10 7.82
CA LEU A 188 -19.10 4.03 8.83
C LEU A 188 -18.76 4.55 10.23
N ARG A 189 -17.98 5.64 10.35
CA ARG A 189 -17.66 6.26 11.64
C ARG A 189 -18.87 6.97 12.27
N GLU A 190 -19.88 7.30 11.48
CA GLU A 190 -21.10 7.98 11.93
C GLU A 190 -22.21 7.00 12.33
N LEU A 191 -22.02 5.70 12.10
CA LEU A 191 -22.99 4.69 12.50
C LEU A 191 -22.92 4.41 14.02
N ASP A 192 -24.04 4.55 14.72
CA ASP A 192 -24.15 4.27 16.16
C ASP A 192 -23.74 2.84 16.56
N VAL A 193 -23.82 1.90 15.61
CA VAL A 193 -23.47 0.49 15.82
C VAL A 193 -21.97 0.22 15.70
N VAL A 194 -21.18 1.18 15.21
CA VAL A 194 -19.73 1.06 15.01
C VAL A 194 -19.02 1.78 16.15
N SER A 195 -18.33 1.02 17.00
CA SER A 195 -17.57 1.58 18.12
C SER A 195 -16.18 2.05 17.67
N ARG A 196 -15.57 1.36 16.71
CA ARG A 196 -14.25 1.70 16.19
C ARG A 196 -14.07 1.27 14.73
N VAL A 197 -13.54 2.17 13.91
CA VAL A 197 -12.99 1.81 12.60
C VAL A 197 -11.50 1.54 12.76
N GLY A 198 -11.08 0.32 12.43
CA GLY A 198 -9.71 -0.15 12.49
C GLY A 198 -8.87 0.28 11.29
N GLY A 199 -7.81 -0.48 11.01
CA GLY A 199 -6.88 -0.19 9.91
C GLY A 199 -7.56 -0.33 8.55
N LEU A 200 -7.24 0.60 7.65
CA LEU A 200 -7.53 0.49 6.22
C LEU A 200 -6.23 0.08 5.52
N LEU A 201 -6.19 -1.13 4.99
CA LEU A 201 -5.01 -1.67 4.31
C LEU A 201 -5.31 -1.91 2.83
N ARG A 202 -4.48 -1.33 1.96
CA ARG A 202 -4.56 -1.53 0.50
C ARG A 202 -3.89 -2.83 0.10
N VAL A 203 -4.44 -3.58 -0.84
CA VAL A 203 -3.79 -4.76 -1.44
C VAL A 203 -2.94 -4.31 -2.62
N VAL A 204 -1.72 -4.84 -2.74
CA VAL A 204 -0.80 -4.55 -3.84
C VAL A 204 -0.21 -5.85 -4.37
N GLY A 205 -0.06 -5.95 -5.69
CA GLY A 205 0.53 -7.11 -6.37
C GLY A 205 -0.38 -8.34 -6.42
N SER A 206 -1.70 -8.11 -6.44
CA SER A 206 -2.75 -9.10 -6.66
C SER A 206 -2.82 -9.57 -8.11
#